data_AF-A0AAW7WCV4-F1
#
_entry.id   AF-A0AAW7WCV4-F1
#
_cell.length_a   1.000
_cell.length_b   1.000
_cell.length_c   1.000
_cell.angle_alpha   90.00
_cell.angle_beta   90.00
_cell.angle_gamma   90.00
#
_symmetry.space_group_name_H-M   'P 1'
#
loop_
_entity.id
_entity.type
_entity.pdbx_description
1 polymer ?
#
loop_
_entity_poly.entity_id
_entity_poly.type
_entity_poly.pdbx_seq_one_letter_code
_entity_poly.pdbx_strand_id
1 'polypeptide(L)'
;MPLHRYFWPPAVLGSLLMAALIGWLARPLAQRLEQPPSSLLELLETDSTVGSGVVPRVPPVADHVPLEIRVGLVSQSPITAFRPGPNVLCRNQNGSVIPSQQLGKRIASSTPQEIHCSGGPVQINQHHYRGDVSLVKGQGDWLPVVSLDLETYVASVVGAEMPSHWHQEALKAQAVASRSYAMAHLARPATTAYHLGDTTRWQVFAGEKSTTQASHSATRETRGMILSYGGGIVESLYASNAQVSAEAHGHLGASMSQTGAQQLARQGLPFNAILGRYYAGASLARLTWHDQ
;
A
#
# COMPACT_ATOMS: atom_id res chain seq x y z
N MET A 1 -52.39 64.21 -27.15
CA MET A 1 -51.43 64.87 -28.06
C MET A 1 -50.04 64.81 -27.41
N PRO A 2 -48.93 64.65 -28.14
CA PRO A 2 -48.45 63.51 -28.97
C PRO A 2 -47.15 62.88 -28.36
N LEU A 3 -46.80 61.61 -28.59
CA LEU A 3 -46.01 60.96 -29.68
C LEU A 3 -44.52 61.36 -29.88
N HIS A 4 -43.68 60.31 -30.02
CA HIS A 4 -42.41 60.18 -30.78
C HIS A 4 -41.10 60.72 -30.15
N ARG A 5 -39.88 60.17 -30.34
CA ARG A 5 -39.31 59.25 -31.36
C ARG A 5 -37.90 58.73 -30.94
N TYR A 6 -37.54 57.60 -31.53
CA TYR A 6 -36.22 56.95 -31.75
C TYR A 6 -35.02 57.89 -32.02
N PHE A 7 -33.77 57.41 -31.81
CA PHE A 7 -32.71 57.27 -32.84
C PHE A 7 -31.39 56.63 -32.31
N TRP A 8 -30.74 55.82 -33.16
CA TRP A 8 -29.37 55.22 -33.14
C TRP A 8 -28.78 55.49 -34.57
N PRO A 9 -27.57 55.08 -34.98
CA PRO A 9 -26.15 55.31 -34.60
C PRO A 9 -25.38 56.08 -35.75
N PRO A 10 -24.02 56.03 -35.98
CA PRO A 10 -23.23 54.88 -36.52
C PRO A 10 -21.84 54.67 -35.84
N ALA A 11 -21.21 53.48 -35.77
CA ALA A 11 -20.59 52.56 -36.74
C ALA A 11 -19.27 53.02 -37.41
N VAL A 12 -18.16 52.31 -37.13
CA VAL A 12 -16.93 52.10 -37.95
C VAL A 12 -16.37 50.73 -37.49
N LEU A 13 -16.47 49.57 -38.17
CA LEU A 13 -16.05 49.09 -39.50
C LEU A 13 -14.53 48.97 -39.70
N GLY A 14 -14.06 47.72 -39.74
CA GLY A 14 -12.70 47.32 -40.08
C GLY A 14 -12.64 45.81 -40.34
N SER A 15 -13.29 45.37 -41.42
CA SER A 15 -13.23 44.01 -41.97
C SER A 15 -12.03 43.87 -42.91
N LEU A 16 -11.41 42.70 -42.97
CA LEU A 16 -10.93 42.12 -44.23
C LEU A 16 -10.74 40.59 -44.08
N LEU A 17 -11.72 39.88 -44.65
CA LEU A 17 -11.67 38.49 -45.09
C LEU A 17 -10.73 38.36 -46.29
N MET A 18 -10.09 37.21 -46.45
CA MET A 18 -9.89 36.59 -47.77
C MET A 18 -9.62 35.09 -47.62
N ALA A 19 -10.63 34.31 -48.01
CA ALA A 19 -10.50 32.91 -48.37
C ALA A 19 -10.41 32.82 -49.90
N ALA A 20 -9.51 31.99 -50.43
CA ALA A 20 -9.52 31.59 -51.83
C ALA A 20 -9.04 30.13 -51.97
N LEU A 21 -9.94 29.30 -52.50
CA LEU A 21 -9.69 27.95 -53.00
C LEU A 21 -8.89 28.00 -54.31
N ILE A 22 -7.92 27.09 -54.50
CA ILE A 22 -7.67 26.40 -55.78
C ILE A 22 -7.21 24.97 -55.47
N GLY A 23 -7.91 23.98 -56.02
CA GLY A 23 -7.52 22.58 -56.01
C GLY A 23 -6.87 22.12 -57.33
N TRP A 24 -6.46 20.85 -57.33
CA TRP A 24 -6.00 19.97 -58.42
C TRP A 24 -4.49 19.81 -58.61
N LEU A 25 -3.97 18.65 -58.16
CA LEU A 25 -3.66 17.52 -59.06
C LEU A 25 -3.74 16.19 -58.29
N ALA A 26 -4.44 15.22 -58.87
CA ALA A 26 -4.76 13.91 -58.32
C ALA A 26 -3.67 12.86 -58.62
N ARG A 27 -3.39 11.96 -57.67
CA ARG A 27 -3.60 10.48 -57.77
C ARG A 27 -2.99 9.72 -56.56
N PRO A 28 -3.42 8.46 -56.29
CA PRO A 28 -3.71 7.99 -54.94
C PRO A 28 -2.67 7.00 -54.40
N LEU A 29 -2.52 6.97 -53.07
CA LEU A 29 -2.18 5.73 -52.37
C LEU A 29 -3.21 5.50 -51.27
N ALA A 30 -4.23 4.73 -51.61
CA ALA A 30 -5.02 4.03 -50.63
C ALA A 30 -4.14 2.95 -50.01
N GLN A 31 -3.87 3.02 -48.70
CA GLN A 31 -3.62 1.85 -47.88
C GLN A 31 -3.77 2.20 -46.39
N ARG A 32 -4.82 1.59 -45.81
CA ARG A 32 -5.08 1.38 -44.37
C ARG A 32 -5.09 2.61 -43.47
N LEU A 33 -6.27 3.23 -43.37
CA LEU A 33 -6.79 3.62 -42.07
C LEU A 33 -7.00 2.32 -41.28
N GLU A 34 -6.03 1.94 -40.45
CA GLU A 34 -6.26 0.92 -39.42
C GLU A 34 -7.34 1.45 -38.48
N GLN A 35 -8.43 0.70 -38.40
CA GLN A 35 -9.49 0.95 -37.43
C GLN A 35 -8.89 0.91 -36.02
N PRO A 36 -9.25 1.81 -35.10
CA PRO A 36 -8.83 1.64 -33.71
C PRO A 36 -9.43 0.33 -33.17
N PRO A 37 -8.69 -0.44 -32.35
CA PRO A 37 -9.15 -1.73 -31.86
C PRO A 37 -10.43 -1.57 -31.04
N SER A 38 -11.36 -2.51 -31.26
CA SER A 38 -12.76 -2.43 -30.82
C SER A 38 -12.98 -2.76 -29.34
N SER A 39 -11.92 -2.87 -28.53
CA SER A 39 -12.04 -3.01 -27.07
C SER A 39 -10.74 -2.65 -26.36
N LEU A 40 -10.85 -2.05 -25.17
CA LEU A 40 -9.72 -1.75 -24.28
C LEU A 40 -9.00 -3.02 -23.78
N LEU A 41 -9.67 -4.18 -23.90
CA LEU A 41 -9.14 -5.52 -23.56
C LEU A 41 -8.08 -6.00 -24.56
N GLU A 42 -8.19 -5.65 -25.84
CA GLU A 42 -7.23 -6.06 -26.89
C GLU A 42 -5.85 -5.38 -26.74
N LEU A 43 -5.82 -4.20 -26.12
CA LEU A 43 -4.57 -3.50 -25.74
C LEU A 43 -3.91 -4.06 -24.47
N LEU A 44 -4.62 -4.87 -23.67
CA LEU A 44 -4.08 -5.52 -22.47
C LEU A 44 -3.59 -6.95 -22.74
N GLU A 45 -4.01 -7.59 -23.84
CA GLU A 45 -3.63 -8.97 -24.17
C GLU A 45 -2.42 -9.10 -25.11
N THR A 46 -1.88 -7.99 -25.65
CA THR A 46 -0.79 -8.03 -26.64
C THR A 46 0.59 -7.58 -26.15
N ASP A 47 0.80 -7.24 -24.88
CA ASP A 47 2.15 -7.15 -24.33
C ASP A 47 2.62 -8.47 -23.70
N SER A 48 2.54 -9.53 -24.51
CA SER A 48 3.28 -10.77 -24.30
C SER A 48 4.65 -10.70 -24.98
N THR A 49 5.28 -9.52 -25.06
CA THR A 49 6.73 -9.49 -25.17
C THR A 49 7.29 -9.63 -23.77
N VAL A 50 7.64 -10.87 -23.43
CA VAL A 50 8.45 -11.20 -22.27
C VAL A 50 9.73 -10.38 -22.38
N GLY A 51 9.76 -9.21 -21.74
CA GLY A 51 11.01 -8.59 -21.34
C GLY A 51 11.75 -9.66 -20.55
N SER A 52 12.90 -10.10 -21.06
CA SER A 52 13.84 -10.98 -20.36
C SER A 52 14.39 -10.19 -19.16
N GLY A 53 13.55 -10.00 -18.15
CA GLY A 53 13.92 -9.37 -16.90
C GLY A 53 14.88 -10.31 -16.20
N VAL A 54 16.06 -9.81 -15.88
CA VAL A 54 17.04 -10.53 -15.06
C VAL A 54 16.32 -10.95 -13.78
N VAL A 55 16.17 -12.27 -13.59
CA VAL A 55 15.56 -12.81 -12.36
C VAL A 55 16.44 -12.38 -11.18
N PRO A 56 15.91 -11.61 -10.21
CA PRO A 56 16.68 -11.20 -9.04
C PRO A 56 17.24 -12.40 -8.31
N ARG A 57 18.54 -12.36 -7.99
CA ARG A 57 19.18 -13.41 -7.18
C ARG A 57 18.62 -13.36 -5.77
N VAL A 58 18.32 -14.53 -5.20
CA VAL A 58 17.87 -14.64 -3.80
C VAL A 58 19.10 -14.49 -2.89
N PRO A 59 19.13 -13.50 -1.98
CA PRO A 59 20.24 -13.33 -1.05
C PRO A 59 20.30 -14.49 -0.04
N PRO A 60 21.51 -14.88 0.41
CA PRO A 60 21.68 -15.95 1.39
C PRO A 60 20.92 -15.67 2.68
N VAL A 61 20.61 -16.73 3.44
CA VAL A 61 19.99 -16.59 4.75
C VAL A 61 20.96 -15.87 5.69
N ALA A 62 20.41 -14.97 6.50
CA ALA A 62 21.16 -14.22 7.50
C ALA A 62 20.35 -14.18 8.81
N ASP A 63 21.03 -13.77 9.88
CA ASP A 63 20.39 -13.63 11.19
C ASP A 63 19.26 -12.61 11.15
N HIS A 64 18.28 -12.84 12.03
CA HIS A 64 17.12 -11.97 12.11
C HIS A 64 17.50 -10.61 12.69
N VAL A 65 17.11 -9.54 11.98
CA VAL A 65 17.12 -8.18 12.52
C VAL A 65 15.77 -7.91 13.19
N PRO A 66 15.70 -7.81 14.54
CA PRO A 66 14.46 -7.49 15.24
C PRO A 66 14.12 -6.02 15.03
N LEU A 67 13.43 -5.74 13.93
CA LEU A 67 12.89 -4.41 13.65
C LEU A 67 11.48 -4.30 14.21
N GLU A 68 11.25 -3.26 15.00
CA GLU A 68 9.91 -2.89 15.46
C GLU A 68 9.24 -1.95 14.47
N ILE A 69 7.97 -2.20 14.17
CA ILE A 69 7.10 -1.29 13.43
C ILE A 69 5.96 -0.79 14.32
N ARG A 70 5.59 0.48 14.16
CA ARG A 70 4.47 1.13 14.84
C ARG A 70 3.33 1.37 13.85
N VAL A 71 2.19 0.74 14.08
CA VAL A 71 1.02 0.83 13.19
C VAL A 71 -0.10 1.60 13.88
N GLY A 72 -0.50 2.73 13.28
CA GLY A 72 -1.65 3.49 13.73
C GLY A 72 -2.95 2.82 13.30
N LEU A 73 -3.78 2.40 14.25
CA LEU A 73 -5.05 1.73 14.00
C LEU A 73 -6.18 2.74 13.72
N VAL A 74 -6.04 3.48 12.63
CA VAL A 74 -7.00 4.50 12.19
C VAL A 74 -8.37 3.88 11.93
N SER A 75 -8.42 2.66 11.38
CA SER A 75 -9.68 1.94 11.15
C SER A 75 -10.40 1.52 12.43
N GLN A 76 -9.70 1.55 13.57
CA GLN A 76 -10.22 1.15 14.88
C GLN A 76 -10.57 2.34 15.78
N SER A 77 -10.47 3.56 15.25
CA SER A 77 -10.90 4.78 15.92
C SER A 77 -12.31 5.18 15.41
N PRO A 78 -13.28 5.48 16.30
CA PRO A 78 -13.18 5.49 17.76
C PRO A 78 -13.11 4.09 18.39
N ILE A 79 -12.46 4.01 19.54
CA ILE A 79 -12.38 2.79 20.34
C ILE A 79 -13.72 2.54 21.03
N THR A 80 -14.44 1.49 20.61
CA THR A 80 -15.71 1.06 21.22
C THR A 80 -15.52 -0.01 22.29
N ALA A 81 -14.47 -0.82 22.17
CA ALA A 81 -14.10 -1.82 23.17
C ALA A 81 -12.58 -1.94 23.27
N PHE A 82 -12.07 -2.03 24.50
CA PHE A 82 -10.66 -2.26 24.78
C PHE A 82 -10.55 -3.33 25.87
N ARG A 83 -10.02 -4.50 25.55
CA ARG A 83 -9.89 -5.63 26.47
C ARG A 83 -8.44 -6.12 26.51
N PRO A 84 -7.67 -5.74 27.55
CA PRO A 84 -6.34 -6.31 27.76
C PRO A 84 -6.42 -7.80 28.11
N GLY A 85 -5.50 -8.61 27.61
CA GLY A 85 -5.34 -10.00 28.00
C GLY A 85 -4.83 -10.18 29.44
N PRO A 86 -4.74 -11.42 29.95
CA PRO A 86 -4.44 -11.70 31.37
C PRO A 86 -3.13 -11.10 31.91
N ASN A 87 -2.11 -10.98 31.06
CA ASN A 87 -0.77 -10.51 31.45
C ASN A 87 -0.49 -9.05 31.04
N VAL A 88 -1.48 -8.37 30.46
CA VAL A 88 -1.29 -7.01 29.95
C VAL A 88 -1.35 -6.01 31.10
N LEU A 89 -0.29 -5.21 31.21
CA LEU A 89 -0.18 -4.11 32.16
C LEU A 89 -0.27 -2.78 31.41
N CYS A 90 -1.33 -2.01 31.69
CA CYS A 90 -1.50 -0.67 31.16
C CYS A 90 -1.01 0.38 32.17
N ARG A 91 -0.26 1.37 31.69
CA ARG A 91 0.33 2.45 32.48
C ARG A 91 0.02 3.80 31.86
N ASN A 92 -0.10 4.83 32.70
CA ASN A 92 -0.10 6.23 32.24
C ASN A 92 1.33 6.66 31.87
N GLN A 93 1.46 7.84 31.24
CA GLN A 93 2.76 8.48 30.96
C GLN A 93 3.71 8.58 32.16
N ASN A 94 3.18 8.74 33.38
CA ASN A 94 3.98 8.80 34.61
C ASN A 94 4.39 7.41 35.17
N GLY A 95 4.09 6.32 34.45
CA GLY A 95 4.42 4.95 34.83
C GLY A 95 3.44 4.27 35.81
N SER A 96 2.46 5.00 36.34
CA SER A 96 1.44 4.44 37.24
C SER A 96 0.56 3.42 36.51
N VAL A 97 0.32 2.27 37.14
CA VAL A 97 -0.52 1.19 36.60
C VAL A 97 -1.99 1.61 36.64
N ILE A 98 -2.69 1.39 35.54
CA ILE A 98 -4.13 1.60 35.42
C ILE A 98 -4.84 0.26 35.62
N PRO A 99 -5.70 0.11 36.66
CA PRO A 99 -6.49 -1.10 36.82
C PRO A 99 -7.39 -1.35 35.60
N SER A 100 -7.53 -2.60 35.17
CA SER A 100 -8.26 -2.96 33.95
C SER A 100 -9.71 -2.47 33.94
N GLN A 101 -10.37 -2.45 35.11
CA GLN A 101 -11.75 -1.95 35.27
C GLN A 101 -11.86 -0.43 35.05
N GLN A 102 -10.75 0.31 35.15
CA GLN A 102 -10.72 1.76 34.95
C GLN A 102 -10.37 2.17 33.52
N LEU A 103 -9.83 1.26 32.69
CA LEU A 103 -9.38 1.57 31.34
C LEU A 103 -10.50 2.12 30.46
N GLY A 104 -11.68 1.51 30.45
CA GLY A 104 -12.81 1.98 29.65
C GLY A 104 -13.22 3.43 30.00
N LYS A 105 -13.21 3.78 31.30
CA LYS A 105 -13.49 5.15 31.77
C LYS A 105 -12.38 6.13 31.35
N ARG A 106 -11.12 5.70 31.40
CA ARG A 106 -9.96 6.52 30.97
C ARG A 106 -10.01 6.82 29.48
N ILE A 107 -10.30 5.81 28.65
CA ILE A 107 -10.46 5.95 27.20
C ILE A 107 -11.68 6.83 26.89
N ALA A 108 -12.79 6.70 27.61
CA ALA A 108 -13.94 7.60 27.45
C ALA A 108 -13.64 9.05 27.90
N SER A 109 -12.58 9.29 28.66
CA SER A 109 -12.22 10.63 29.13
C SER A 109 -11.51 11.45 28.06
N SER A 110 -11.75 12.77 28.05
CA SER A 110 -11.07 13.71 27.15
C SER A 110 -9.65 14.09 27.59
N THR A 111 -9.12 13.49 28.66
CA THR A 111 -7.78 13.84 29.17
C THR A 111 -6.68 13.32 28.24
N PRO A 112 -5.73 14.17 27.80
CA PRO A 112 -4.70 13.80 26.82
C PRO A 112 -3.50 13.10 27.48
N GLN A 113 -3.74 12.06 28.29
CA GLN A 113 -2.67 11.27 28.91
C GLN A 113 -2.50 9.96 28.17
N GLU A 114 -1.40 9.79 27.44
CA GLU A 114 -1.11 8.54 26.74
C GLU A 114 -1.13 7.35 27.70
N ILE A 115 -1.70 6.25 27.21
CA ILE A 115 -1.78 4.98 27.92
C ILE A 115 -0.94 3.97 27.17
N HIS A 116 0.01 3.33 27.85
CA HIS A 116 0.85 2.29 27.27
C HIS A 116 0.54 0.94 27.90
N CYS A 117 0.22 -0.06 27.11
CA CYS A 117 -0.15 -1.41 27.52
C CYS A 117 0.82 -2.42 26.91
N SER A 118 1.48 -3.22 27.74
CA SER A 118 2.46 -4.22 27.31
C SER A 118 2.30 -5.56 28.04
N GLY A 119 2.93 -6.61 27.52
CA GLY A 119 3.02 -7.93 28.18
C GLY A 119 2.03 -9.00 27.72
N GLY A 120 1.23 -8.73 26.68
CA GLY A 120 0.30 -9.73 26.13
C GLY A 120 -0.60 -9.17 25.03
N PRO A 121 -1.47 -10.01 24.44
CA PRO A 121 -2.37 -9.57 23.39
C PRO A 121 -3.46 -8.65 23.94
N VAL A 122 -3.89 -7.72 23.10
CA VAL A 122 -4.98 -6.78 23.40
C VAL A 122 -6.06 -6.91 22.33
N GLN A 123 -7.32 -7.01 22.77
CA GLN A 123 -8.45 -6.88 21.88
C GLN A 123 -8.89 -5.41 21.81
N ILE A 124 -8.90 -4.84 20.60
CA ILE A 124 -9.42 -3.50 20.32
C ILE A 124 -10.57 -3.67 19.33
N ASN A 125 -11.75 -3.20 19.73
CA ASN A 125 -13.01 -3.47 19.05
C ASN A 125 -13.22 -4.99 18.84
N GLN A 126 -13.23 -5.44 17.58
CA GLN A 126 -13.41 -6.85 17.20
C GLN A 126 -12.10 -7.54 16.78
N HIS A 127 -10.95 -6.88 16.93
CA HIS A 127 -9.66 -7.35 16.47
C HIS A 127 -8.70 -7.60 17.63
N HIS A 128 -7.85 -8.63 17.48
CA HIS A 128 -6.81 -8.98 18.44
C HIS A 128 -5.44 -8.60 17.87
N TYR A 129 -4.63 -7.96 18.69
CA TYR A 129 -3.31 -7.46 18.32
C TYR A 129 -2.25 -8.04 19.25
N ARG A 130 -1.12 -8.44 18.67
CA ARG A 130 0.12 -8.73 19.40
C ARG A 130 1.03 -7.52 19.36
N GLY A 131 1.85 -7.41 20.40
CA GLY A 131 2.75 -6.29 20.59
C GLY A 131 2.24 -5.34 21.65
N ASP A 132 2.99 -4.28 21.85
CA ASP A 132 2.66 -3.26 22.83
C ASP A 132 1.70 -2.24 22.20
N VAL A 133 0.75 -1.74 22.99
CA VAL A 133 -0.28 -0.81 22.52
C VAL A 133 -0.13 0.52 23.24
N SER A 134 0.10 1.58 22.49
CA SER A 134 -0.03 2.96 22.97
C SER A 134 -1.35 3.56 22.50
N LEU A 135 -2.12 4.16 23.40
CA LEU A 135 -3.30 4.94 23.06
C LEU A 135 -2.89 6.41 23.05
N VAL A 136 -2.86 7.01 21.85
CA VAL A 136 -2.44 8.39 21.64
C VAL A 136 -3.68 9.27 21.46
N LYS A 137 -3.75 10.37 22.21
CA LYS A 137 -4.82 11.37 22.07
C LYS A 137 -4.47 12.33 20.93
N GLY A 138 -5.17 12.24 19.81
CA GLY A 138 -5.09 13.25 18.73
C GLY A 138 -5.94 14.48 19.02
N GLN A 139 -6.21 15.29 17.99
CA GLN A 139 -7.21 16.38 18.06
C GLN A 139 -8.67 15.88 18.12
N GLY A 140 -8.90 14.57 17.96
CA GLY A 140 -10.21 13.91 18.01
C GLY A 140 -10.21 12.73 18.98
N ASP A 141 -10.69 11.58 18.51
CA ASP A 141 -10.72 10.35 19.30
C ASP A 141 -9.33 9.78 19.60
N TRP A 142 -9.28 8.81 20.52
CA TRP A 142 -8.06 8.05 20.79
C TRP A 142 -7.67 7.22 19.56
N LEU A 143 -6.41 7.37 19.15
CA LEU A 143 -5.78 6.53 18.14
C LEU A 143 -4.97 5.44 18.85
N PRO A 144 -5.35 4.16 18.72
CA PRO A 144 -4.47 3.08 19.12
C PRO A 144 -3.27 2.98 18.16
N VAL A 145 -2.09 2.77 18.70
CA VAL A 145 -0.85 2.49 17.98
C VAL A 145 -0.29 1.17 18.50
N VAL A 146 -0.06 0.21 17.61
CA VAL A 146 0.53 -1.09 17.96
C VAL A 146 2.00 -1.11 17.56
N SER A 147 2.89 -1.33 18.52
CA SER A 147 4.32 -1.63 18.34
C SER A 147 4.51 -3.14 18.29
N LEU A 148 5.02 -3.67 17.16
CA LEU A 148 5.23 -5.10 16.98
C LEU A 148 6.44 -5.41 16.09
N ASP A 149 6.91 -6.66 16.16
CA ASP A 149 7.94 -7.19 15.26
C ASP A 149 7.50 -7.09 13.79
N LEU A 150 8.40 -6.65 12.92
CA LEU A 150 8.14 -6.41 11.50
C LEU A 150 7.65 -7.67 10.78
N GLU A 151 8.19 -8.85 11.10
CA GLU A 151 7.77 -10.10 10.45
C GLU A 151 6.38 -10.52 10.91
N THR A 152 6.02 -10.21 12.17
CA THR A 152 4.64 -10.39 12.67
C THR A 152 3.66 -9.49 11.92
N TYR A 153 4.03 -8.23 11.68
CA TYR A 153 3.24 -7.31 10.86
C TYR A 153 3.07 -7.83 9.42
N VAL A 154 4.17 -8.21 8.76
CA VAL A 154 4.15 -8.70 7.37
C VAL A 154 3.26 -9.93 7.23
N ALA A 155 3.31 -10.87 8.17
CA ALA A 155 2.45 -12.07 8.13
C ALA A 155 0.95 -11.74 8.24
N SER A 156 0.59 -10.72 9.02
CA SER A 156 -0.78 -10.22 9.14
C SER A 156 -1.24 -9.54 7.85
N VAL A 157 -0.40 -8.70 7.25
CA VAL A 157 -0.69 -8.03 5.98
C VAL A 157 -0.87 -9.03 4.85
N VAL A 158 0.06 -9.99 4.68
CA VAL A 158 -0.04 -11.00 3.62
C VAL A 158 -1.35 -11.79 3.72
N GLY A 159 -1.76 -12.17 4.93
CA GLY A 159 -3.01 -12.90 5.13
C GLY A 159 -4.28 -12.05 4.99
N ALA A 160 -4.18 -10.72 5.11
CA ALA A 160 -5.28 -9.80 4.88
C ALA A 160 -5.44 -9.44 3.39
N GLU A 161 -4.33 -9.37 2.66
CA GLU A 161 -4.24 -8.93 1.27
C GLU A 161 -4.43 -10.09 0.28
N MET A 162 -3.99 -11.30 0.62
CA MET A 162 -4.04 -12.46 -0.28
C MET A 162 -4.76 -13.65 0.34
N PRO A 163 -5.65 -14.33 -0.42
CA PRO A 163 -6.27 -15.56 0.05
C PRO A 163 -5.23 -16.64 0.39
N SER A 164 -5.38 -17.27 1.55
CA SER A 164 -4.40 -18.24 2.08
C SER A 164 -4.23 -19.50 1.24
N HIS A 165 -5.18 -19.81 0.35
CA HIS A 165 -5.12 -20.94 -0.58
C HIS A 165 -4.42 -20.61 -1.90
N TRP A 166 -3.95 -19.36 -2.07
CA TRP A 166 -3.15 -19.00 -3.24
C TRP A 166 -1.76 -19.64 -3.18
N HIS A 167 -1.08 -19.60 -4.32
CA HIS A 167 0.18 -20.29 -4.49
C HIS A 167 1.25 -19.67 -3.58
N GLN A 168 2.05 -20.51 -2.93
CA GLN A 168 3.03 -20.08 -1.93
C GLN A 168 4.03 -19.06 -2.50
N GLU A 169 4.47 -19.23 -3.75
CA GLU A 169 5.35 -18.26 -4.43
C GLU A 169 4.71 -16.88 -4.64
N ALA A 170 3.38 -16.80 -4.82
CA ALA A 170 2.67 -15.52 -4.89
C ALA A 170 2.61 -14.85 -3.50
N LEU A 171 2.32 -15.63 -2.45
CA LEU A 171 2.34 -15.15 -1.07
C LEU A 171 3.75 -14.66 -0.65
N LYS A 172 4.81 -15.34 -1.09
CA LYS A 172 6.20 -14.92 -0.88
C LYS A 172 6.51 -13.61 -1.58
N ALA A 173 6.07 -13.43 -2.83
CA ALA A 173 6.25 -12.17 -3.55
C ALA A 173 5.58 -11.01 -2.81
N GLN A 174 4.35 -11.22 -2.32
CA GLN A 174 3.66 -10.25 -1.48
C GLN A 174 4.36 -9.98 -0.15
N ALA A 175 4.91 -11.00 0.52
CA ALA A 175 5.65 -10.80 1.76
C ALA A 175 6.86 -9.87 1.56
N VAL A 176 7.63 -10.04 0.47
CA VAL A 176 8.75 -9.17 0.12
C VAL A 176 8.27 -7.75 -0.21
N ALA A 177 7.21 -7.61 -1.01
CA ALA A 177 6.64 -6.30 -1.32
C ALA A 177 6.14 -5.59 -0.04
N SER A 178 5.31 -6.26 0.76
CA SER A 178 4.79 -5.69 2.01
C SER A 178 5.91 -5.27 2.97
N ARG A 179 6.98 -6.07 3.08
CA ARG A 179 8.15 -5.69 3.90
C ARG A 179 8.88 -4.46 3.36
N SER A 180 9.04 -4.35 2.04
CA SER A 180 9.72 -3.22 1.42
C SER A 180 8.94 -1.92 1.62
N TYR A 181 7.62 -1.97 1.47
CA TYR A 181 6.72 -0.87 1.81
C TYR A 181 6.84 -0.43 3.27
N ALA A 182 6.79 -1.39 4.20
CA ALA A 182 6.95 -1.13 5.62
C ALA A 182 8.32 -0.51 5.96
N MET A 183 9.39 -0.97 5.32
CA MET A 183 10.75 -0.43 5.49
C MET A 183 10.87 1.01 4.98
N ALA A 184 10.20 1.35 3.88
CA ALA A 184 10.15 2.74 3.41
C ALA A 184 9.51 3.67 4.45
N HIS A 185 8.51 3.19 5.19
CA HIS A 185 7.80 3.91 6.25
C HIS A 185 8.53 3.91 7.60
N LEU A 186 9.41 2.94 7.84
CA LEU A 186 10.39 3.03 8.93
C LEU A 186 11.38 4.17 8.69
N ALA A 187 11.86 4.31 7.45
CA ALA A 187 12.77 5.39 7.06
C ALA A 187 12.07 6.76 6.98
N ARG A 188 10.78 6.78 6.58
CA ARG A 188 9.96 8.00 6.47
C ARG A 188 8.60 7.79 7.15
N PRO A 189 8.52 7.92 8.48
CA PRO A 189 7.29 7.72 9.22
C PRO A 189 6.17 8.68 8.80
N ALA A 190 4.93 8.18 8.79
CA ALA A 190 3.73 8.97 8.57
C ALA A 190 3.56 10.09 9.60
N THR A 191 3.88 9.80 10.86
CA THR A 191 3.85 10.74 11.99
C THR A 191 4.97 10.41 12.97
N THR A 192 5.14 11.23 14.00
CA THR A 192 6.04 10.91 15.12
C THR A 192 5.57 9.71 15.98
N ALA A 193 4.26 9.44 15.99
CA ALA A 193 3.65 8.40 16.80
C ALA A 193 3.68 7.01 16.14
N TYR A 194 3.51 6.94 14.81
CA TYR A 194 3.43 5.68 14.06
C TYR A 194 4.08 5.79 12.68
N HIS A 195 4.58 4.67 12.17
CA HIS A 195 5.26 4.58 10.88
C HIS A 195 4.26 4.58 9.72
N LEU A 196 3.16 3.82 9.83
CA LEU A 196 2.10 3.73 8.83
C LEU A 196 0.73 3.40 9.47
N GLY A 197 -0.37 3.58 8.73
CA GLY A 197 -1.73 3.26 9.17
C GLY A 197 -2.23 1.87 8.74
N ASP A 198 -3.37 1.44 9.26
CA ASP A 198 -3.99 0.12 8.99
C ASP A 198 -5.11 0.14 7.92
N THR A 199 -5.29 1.25 7.21
CA THR A 199 -6.33 1.41 6.16
C THR A 199 -5.79 1.05 4.78
N THR A 200 -6.69 0.91 3.80
CA THR A 200 -6.34 0.63 2.39
C THR A 200 -5.51 1.72 1.70
N ARG A 201 -5.38 2.91 2.32
CA ARG A 201 -4.42 3.93 1.88
C ARG A 201 -2.96 3.46 2.04
N TRP A 202 -2.73 2.54 2.97
CA TRP A 202 -1.43 1.97 3.30
C TRP A 202 -1.43 0.50 2.90
N GLN A 203 -1.57 -0.38 3.89
CA GLN A 203 -1.73 -1.82 3.73
C GLN A 203 -2.80 -2.28 4.71
N VAL A 204 -3.56 -3.31 4.35
CA VAL A 204 -4.57 -3.85 5.26
C VAL A 204 -3.87 -4.62 6.38
N PHE A 205 -3.91 -4.07 7.60
CA PHE A 205 -3.42 -4.73 8.81
C PHE A 205 -4.59 -5.05 9.74
N ALA A 206 -4.95 -6.33 9.87
CA ALA A 206 -6.11 -6.77 10.64
C ALA A 206 -5.74 -7.49 11.96
N GLY A 207 -4.48 -7.40 12.38
CA GLY A 207 -3.95 -8.08 13.56
C GLY A 207 -3.88 -9.59 13.38
N GLU A 208 -4.10 -10.34 14.46
CA GLU A 208 -4.06 -11.81 14.43
C GLU A 208 -5.14 -12.42 13.53
N LYS A 209 -6.26 -11.73 13.34
CA LYS A 209 -7.44 -12.23 12.61
C LYS A 209 -7.13 -12.67 11.18
N SER A 210 -6.23 -11.96 10.49
CA SER A 210 -5.88 -12.27 9.10
C SER A 210 -4.74 -13.26 8.98
N THR A 211 -4.05 -13.60 10.07
CA THR A 211 -2.84 -14.39 9.98
C THR A 211 -3.16 -15.87 9.78
N THR A 212 -2.48 -16.52 8.83
CA THR A 212 -2.70 -17.94 8.50
C THR A 212 -1.36 -18.69 8.47
N GLN A 213 -1.42 -20.02 8.46
CA GLN A 213 -0.20 -20.84 8.33
C GLN A 213 0.55 -20.53 7.01
N ALA A 214 -0.19 -20.28 5.92
CA ALA A 214 0.38 -19.94 4.63
C ALA A 214 1.08 -18.56 4.67
N SER A 215 0.45 -17.54 5.26
CA SER A 215 1.06 -16.21 5.38
C SER A 215 2.28 -16.22 6.30
N HIS A 216 2.26 -16.99 7.39
CA HIS A 216 3.43 -17.22 8.24
C HIS A 216 4.55 -17.91 7.48
N SER A 217 4.26 -18.96 6.69
CA SER A 217 5.30 -19.67 5.95
C SER A 217 5.93 -18.78 4.89
N ALA A 218 5.12 -18.02 4.14
CA ALA A 218 5.61 -17.13 3.09
C ALA A 218 6.52 -16.03 3.67
N THR A 219 6.09 -15.46 4.80
CA THR A 219 6.85 -14.42 5.52
C THR A 219 8.16 -14.98 6.06
N ARG A 220 8.13 -16.16 6.71
CA ARG A 220 9.32 -16.83 7.25
C ARG A 220 10.32 -17.23 6.15
N GLU A 221 9.86 -17.78 5.04
CA GLU A 221 10.73 -18.20 3.93
C GLU A 221 11.38 -17.02 3.20
N THR A 222 10.78 -15.83 3.28
CA THR A 222 11.31 -14.58 2.72
C THR A 222 11.83 -13.61 3.78
N ARG A 223 12.10 -14.10 4.99
CA ARG A 223 12.42 -13.26 6.15
C ARG A 223 13.54 -12.26 5.86
N GLY A 224 13.31 -10.99 6.15
CA GLY A 224 14.25 -9.91 5.90
C GLY A 224 14.53 -9.59 4.43
N MET A 225 13.91 -10.27 3.45
CA MET A 225 14.08 -9.92 2.03
C MET A 225 13.25 -8.70 1.67
N ILE A 226 13.87 -7.77 0.95
CA ILE A 226 13.25 -6.53 0.44
C ILE A 226 13.67 -6.27 -1.01
N LEU A 227 12.89 -5.42 -1.68
CA LEU A 227 13.23 -4.85 -2.98
C LEU A 227 14.19 -3.68 -2.80
N SER A 228 15.27 -3.68 -3.57
CA SER A 228 16.31 -2.65 -3.56
C SER A 228 16.62 -2.18 -4.97
N TYR A 229 16.71 -0.85 -5.16
CA TYR A 229 17.10 -0.23 -6.42
C TYR A 229 18.26 0.73 -6.19
N GLY A 230 19.37 0.54 -6.89
CA GLY A 230 20.56 1.38 -6.72
C GLY A 230 21.14 1.39 -5.28
N GLY A 231 20.86 0.37 -4.47
CA GLY A 231 21.26 0.30 -3.06
C GLY A 231 20.28 0.94 -2.08
N GLY A 232 19.21 1.60 -2.55
CA GLY A 232 18.15 2.15 -1.72
C GLY A 232 16.94 1.22 -1.58
N ILE A 233 16.17 1.38 -0.50
CA ILE A 233 14.90 0.66 -0.29
C ILE A 233 13.86 1.19 -1.28
N VAL A 234 13.17 0.28 -1.96
CA VAL A 234 12.07 0.62 -2.88
C VAL A 234 10.75 0.56 -2.11
N GLU A 235 9.99 1.65 -2.13
CA GLU A 235 8.59 1.60 -1.73
C GLU A 235 7.81 0.82 -2.80
N SER A 236 7.44 -0.42 -2.48
CA SER A 236 6.81 -1.31 -3.44
C SER A 236 5.29 -1.25 -3.31
N LEU A 237 4.66 -0.68 -4.33
CA LEU A 237 3.20 -0.60 -4.45
C LEU A 237 2.63 -1.88 -5.05
N TYR A 238 1.40 -2.24 -4.68
CA TYR A 238 0.70 -3.39 -5.25
C TYR A 238 -0.81 -3.16 -5.28
N ALA A 239 -1.51 -3.90 -6.14
CA ALA A 239 -2.95 -3.79 -6.32
C ALA A 239 -3.60 -5.14 -6.64
N SER A 240 -4.92 -5.23 -6.47
CA SER A 240 -5.69 -6.48 -6.64
C SER A 240 -5.57 -7.09 -8.05
N ASN A 241 -5.54 -6.25 -9.07
CA ASN A 241 -5.40 -6.65 -10.46
C ASN A 241 -4.55 -5.67 -11.28
N ALA A 242 -4.22 -6.06 -12.50
CA ALA A 242 -3.33 -5.29 -13.37
C ALA A 242 -3.92 -3.93 -13.79
N GLN A 243 -5.23 -3.86 -14.02
CA GLN A 243 -5.89 -2.62 -14.37
C GLN A 243 -5.79 -1.59 -13.22
N VAL A 244 -6.13 -2.00 -11.99
CA VAL A 244 -6.00 -1.13 -10.81
C VAL A 244 -4.54 -0.72 -10.60
N SER A 245 -3.60 -1.64 -10.81
CA SER A 245 -2.17 -1.34 -10.73
C SER A 245 -1.75 -0.25 -11.73
N ALA A 246 -2.20 -0.36 -12.99
CA ALA A 246 -1.87 0.62 -14.03
C ALA A 246 -2.53 1.98 -13.76
N GLU A 247 -3.83 1.98 -13.40
CA GLU A 247 -4.58 3.21 -13.16
C GLU A 247 -4.13 3.94 -11.89
N ALA A 248 -3.95 3.21 -10.78
CA ALA A 248 -3.60 3.81 -9.49
C ALA A 248 -2.11 4.12 -9.36
N HIS A 249 -1.23 3.28 -9.92
CA HIS A 249 0.22 3.35 -9.67
C HIS A 249 1.08 3.47 -10.93
N GLY A 250 0.50 3.44 -12.14
CA GLY A 250 1.30 3.50 -13.38
C GLY A 250 2.17 4.77 -13.49
N HIS A 251 1.69 5.88 -12.93
CA HIS A 251 2.45 7.13 -12.85
C HIS A 251 3.49 7.17 -11.72
N LEU A 252 3.40 6.25 -10.75
CA LEU A 252 4.31 6.10 -9.61
C LEU A 252 5.45 5.12 -9.90
N GLY A 253 5.43 4.47 -11.07
CA GLY A 253 6.43 3.51 -11.52
C GLY A 253 5.95 2.07 -11.41
N ALA A 254 6.68 1.24 -10.67
CA ALA A 254 6.46 -0.20 -10.59
C ALA A 254 5.42 -0.57 -9.53
N SER A 255 4.43 -1.40 -9.91
CA SER A 255 3.43 -1.94 -8.99
C SER A 255 3.08 -3.38 -9.35
N MET A 256 2.91 -4.23 -8.34
CA MET A 256 2.56 -5.64 -8.52
C MET A 256 1.05 -5.87 -8.57
N SER A 257 0.59 -6.61 -9.57
CA SER A 257 -0.77 -7.17 -9.61
C SER A 257 -0.83 -8.47 -8.79
N GLN A 258 -1.69 -8.53 -7.77
CA GLN A 258 -1.84 -9.71 -6.91
C GLN A 258 -2.37 -10.93 -7.67
N THR A 259 -3.44 -10.75 -8.45
CA THR A 259 -3.99 -11.83 -9.30
C THR A 259 -3.02 -12.26 -10.40
N GLY A 260 -2.26 -11.32 -10.95
CA GLY A 260 -1.20 -11.62 -11.91
C GLY A 260 -0.05 -12.41 -11.27
N ALA A 261 0.41 -12.03 -10.09
CA ALA A 261 1.40 -12.79 -9.32
C ALA A 261 0.92 -14.24 -9.06
N GLN A 262 -0.35 -14.43 -8.73
CA GLN A 262 -0.95 -15.75 -8.58
C GLN A 262 -0.94 -16.57 -9.88
N GLN A 263 -1.25 -15.95 -11.02
CA GLN A 263 -1.20 -16.62 -12.33
C GLN A 263 0.23 -17.04 -12.68
N LEU A 264 1.21 -16.15 -12.49
CA LEU A 264 2.62 -16.44 -12.74
C LEU A 264 3.14 -17.58 -11.85
N ALA A 265 2.77 -17.57 -10.56
CA ALA A 265 3.10 -18.63 -9.64
C ALA A 265 2.52 -19.99 -10.07
N ARG A 266 1.26 -20.01 -10.55
CA ARG A 266 0.63 -21.23 -11.13
C ARG A 266 1.31 -21.72 -12.41
N GLN A 267 1.97 -20.83 -13.15
CA GLN A 267 2.80 -21.18 -14.31
C GLN A 267 4.20 -21.70 -13.91
N GLY A 268 4.47 -21.84 -12.61
CA GLY A 268 5.73 -22.38 -12.07
C GLY A 268 6.81 -21.33 -11.83
N LEU A 269 6.49 -20.03 -11.90
CA LEU A 269 7.47 -19.00 -11.59
C LEU A 269 7.73 -18.93 -10.07
N PRO A 270 9.01 -18.88 -9.65
CA PRO A 270 9.35 -18.60 -8.27
C PRO A 270 9.12 -17.12 -7.93
N PHE A 271 8.96 -16.81 -6.65
CA PHE A 271 8.61 -15.47 -6.15
C PHE A 271 9.56 -14.38 -6.64
N ASN A 272 10.86 -14.66 -6.73
CA ASN A 272 11.85 -13.70 -7.20
C ASN A 272 11.67 -13.38 -8.69
N ALA A 273 11.33 -14.38 -9.52
CA ALA A 273 11.00 -14.15 -10.93
C ALA A 273 9.70 -13.35 -11.09
N ILE A 274 8.70 -13.61 -10.23
CA ILE A 274 7.46 -12.81 -10.18
C ILE A 274 7.79 -11.35 -9.86
N LEU A 275 8.58 -11.11 -8.81
CA LEU A 275 9.00 -9.75 -8.43
C LEU A 275 9.82 -9.07 -9.53
N GLY A 276 10.73 -9.79 -10.19
CA GLY A 276 11.52 -9.27 -11.30
C GLY A 276 10.70 -8.82 -12.51
N ARG A 277 9.49 -9.38 -12.70
CA ARG A 277 8.57 -8.92 -13.74
C ARG A 277 7.85 -7.62 -13.37
N TYR A 278 7.43 -7.48 -12.12
CA TYR A 278 6.68 -6.29 -11.67
C TYR A 278 7.58 -5.10 -11.31
N TYR A 279 8.80 -5.36 -10.82
CA TYR A 279 9.74 -4.35 -10.36
C TYR A 279 11.03 -4.42 -11.18
N ALA A 280 10.92 -4.11 -12.48
CA ALA A 280 12.05 -4.18 -13.40
C ALA A 280 13.24 -3.32 -12.92
N GLY A 281 14.43 -3.93 -12.90
CA GLY A 281 15.67 -3.28 -12.43
C GLY A 281 15.84 -3.29 -10.90
N ALA A 282 14.84 -3.70 -10.13
CA ALA A 282 15.02 -3.95 -8.70
C ALA A 282 15.78 -5.28 -8.46
N SER A 283 16.58 -5.28 -7.41
CA SER A 283 17.25 -6.45 -6.87
C SER A 283 16.59 -6.88 -5.56
N LEU A 284 16.85 -8.12 -5.14
CA LEU A 284 16.52 -8.57 -3.78
C LEU A 284 17.72 -8.35 -2.87
N ALA A 285 17.50 -7.61 -1.80
CA ALA A 285 18.44 -7.47 -0.69
C ALA A 285 17.88 -8.16 0.55
N ARG A 286 18.74 -8.55 1.48
CA ARG A 286 18.33 -9.04 2.80
C ARG A 286 18.83 -8.09 3.88
N LEU A 287 17.95 -7.76 4.81
CA LEU A 287 18.30 -7.02 6.02
C LEU A 287 19.29 -7.86 6.85
N THR A 288 20.41 -7.25 7.20
CA THR A 288 21.47 -7.86 8.02
C THR A 288 21.92 -6.86 9.07
N TRP A 289 22.34 -7.36 10.24
CA TRP A 289 23.10 -6.55 11.18
C TRP A 289 24.52 -6.41 10.65
N HIS A 290 25.04 -5.18 10.67
CA HIS A 290 26.48 -4.95 10.61
C HIS A 290 26.92 -4.53 12.01
N ASP A 291 27.61 -5.43 12.71
CA ASP A 291 28.46 -5.02 13.82
C ASP A 291 29.54 -4.10 13.24
N GLN A 292 29.57 -2.85 13.69
CA GLN A 292 30.70 -1.94 13.45
C GLN A 292 31.82 -2.24 14.44
#